data_AF-H6R3G7-F1
#
_entry.id   AF-H6R3G7-F1
#
_cell.length_a   1.000
_cell.length_b   1.000
_cell.length_c   1.000
_cell.angle_alpha   90.00
_cell.angle_beta   90.00
_cell.angle_gamma   90.00
#
_symmetry.space_group_name_H-M   'P 1'
#
loop_
_entity.id
_entity.type
_entity.pdbx_description
1 polymer ?
#
loop_
_entity_poly.entity_id
_entity_poly.type
_entity_poly.pdbx_seq_one_letter_code
_entity_poly.pdbx_strand_id
1 'polypeptide(L)'
;MGSTDLPKDSEENAADRSSVAADESGVVAGGSEPEAGTDDERGGDSGFSGQFRRQRTALLVLGVIGAMVLGFAIGVLARQPLDGDSGPSPSAVDIGFSQDMSAHHAQAVEMAGVALIRSTDQDVRRLAYDILTTQQNQVGRMQGWLQLWGAPARGVDGYMGWMTEHGSGHDHSGGHGAGSGHDSEGPVREMPGMATPEELSALRQAEGVAGDVLFLQLMLRHHQGGLPMIQYAATYAETAAVRTLAGNMDQTQQGESQLMTGMLAARGAAPLPLN
;
A
#
# COMPACT_ATOMS: atom_id res chain seq x y z
N MET A 1 -64.05 9.56 -10.28
CA MET A 1 -63.49 10.93 -10.19
C MET A 1 -62.10 10.79 -9.58
N GLY A 2 -60.96 10.96 -10.23
CA GLY A 2 -60.56 11.28 -11.61
C GLY A 2 -59.02 11.26 -11.65
N SER A 3 -58.47 10.79 -12.79
CA SER A 3 -57.13 10.93 -13.40
C SER A 3 -55.85 10.99 -12.53
N THR A 4 -54.90 10.04 -12.64
CA THR A 4 -53.88 9.79 -13.69
C THR A 4 -52.96 10.99 -13.99
N ASP A 5 -51.66 10.86 -13.71
CA ASP A 5 -50.65 10.82 -14.78
C ASP A 5 -49.24 10.46 -14.27
N LEU A 6 -48.59 9.59 -15.06
CA LEU A 6 -47.15 9.28 -15.10
C LEU A 6 -46.50 10.11 -16.23
N PRO A 7 -45.17 10.31 -16.19
CA PRO A 7 -44.37 10.25 -17.42
C PRO A 7 -43.23 9.23 -17.24
N LYS A 8 -43.17 8.15 -18.03
CA LYS A 8 -42.71 7.99 -19.44
C LYS A 8 -41.20 8.18 -19.66
N ASP A 9 -40.65 7.07 -20.13
CA ASP A 9 -39.27 6.78 -20.53
C ASP A 9 -38.78 7.60 -21.73
N SER A 10 -37.46 7.65 -21.89
CA SER A 10 -36.81 7.82 -23.18
C SER A 10 -35.50 7.03 -23.20
N GLU A 11 -35.56 5.85 -23.80
CA GLU A 11 -34.47 5.22 -24.56
C GLU A 11 -33.89 6.27 -25.55
N GLU A 12 -32.64 6.28 -25.97
CA GLU A 12 -31.97 5.31 -26.83
C GLU A 12 -30.63 5.97 -27.24
N ASN A 13 -29.52 5.22 -27.31
CA ASN A 13 -28.79 5.05 -28.58
C ASN A 13 -27.58 4.13 -28.35
N ALA A 14 -27.71 2.91 -28.86
CA ALA A 14 -26.62 1.97 -29.04
C ALA A 14 -26.35 1.82 -30.54
N ALA A 15 -25.06 1.77 -30.85
CA ALA A 15 -24.45 1.19 -32.04
C ALA A 15 -24.59 1.95 -33.37
N ASP A 16 -23.44 2.26 -33.97
CA ASP A 16 -23.17 1.66 -35.29
C ASP A 16 -21.67 1.34 -35.45
N ARG A 17 -21.45 0.20 -36.11
CA ARG A 17 -20.20 -0.47 -36.41
C ARG A 17 -19.72 -0.05 -37.81
N SER A 18 -18.64 -0.72 -38.23
CA SER A 18 -18.19 -0.91 -39.62
C SER A 18 -17.21 0.15 -40.13
N SER A 19 -16.14 -0.13 -40.88
CA SER A 19 -15.39 -1.34 -41.29
C SER A 19 -14.51 -0.90 -42.47
N VAL A 20 -13.38 -1.60 -42.72
CA VAL A 20 -12.70 -1.76 -44.03
C VAL A 20 -11.95 -0.50 -44.53
N ALA A 21 -10.60 -0.44 -44.56
CA ALA A 21 -9.57 -1.19 -45.30
C ALA A 21 -9.35 -0.73 -46.76
N ALA A 22 -8.07 -0.50 -47.11
CA ALA A 22 -7.43 -0.58 -48.46
C ALA A 22 -7.99 0.37 -49.55
N ASP A 23 -7.32 0.81 -50.61
CA ASP A 23 -5.99 0.75 -51.24
C ASP A 23 -6.09 1.68 -52.50
N GLU A 24 -4.99 1.82 -53.25
CA GLU A 24 -4.89 2.22 -54.66
C GLU A 24 -4.49 3.67 -55.02
N SER A 25 -3.18 3.80 -55.28
CA SER A 25 -2.52 4.13 -56.55
C SER A 25 -3.04 5.23 -57.48
N GLY A 26 -2.12 6.06 -57.98
CA GLY A 26 -2.09 6.40 -59.42
C GLY A 26 -1.57 7.79 -59.82
N VAL A 27 -0.31 7.85 -60.29
CA VAL A 27 0.23 8.51 -61.52
C VAL A 27 -0.47 9.81 -62.03
N VAL A 28 0.18 10.96 -62.35
CA VAL A 28 0.97 11.26 -63.57
C VAL A 28 1.47 12.74 -63.55
N ALA A 29 2.76 12.90 -63.88
CA ALA A 29 3.49 13.89 -64.69
C ALA A 29 3.16 15.40 -64.83
N GLY A 30 4.27 16.16 -64.95
CA GLY A 30 4.41 17.44 -65.64
C GLY A 30 5.22 18.43 -64.79
N GLY A 31 6.46 18.83 -65.05
CA GLY A 31 7.28 18.83 -66.26
C GLY A 31 7.74 20.26 -66.51
N SER A 32 9.02 20.58 -66.24
CA SER A 32 9.85 21.58 -66.95
C SER A 32 11.22 21.77 -66.26
N GLU A 33 12.25 21.13 -66.81
CA GLU A 33 13.66 21.61 -66.88
C GLU A 33 13.77 22.55 -68.11
N PRO A 34 14.88 23.32 -68.40
CA PRO A 34 16.30 23.00 -68.17
C PRO A 34 17.19 24.20 -67.78
N GLU A 35 18.47 24.02 -67.45
CA GLU A 35 19.68 24.22 -68.29
C GLU A 35 20.86 24.32 -67.27
N ALA A 36 22.11 23.91 -67.46
CA ALA A 36 22.89 23.45 -68.59
C ALA A 36 24.20 22.79 -68.07
N GLY A 37 24.84 21.96 -68.90
CA GLY A 37 26.30 22.04 -69.06
C GLY A 37 27.14 20.78 -68.80
N THR A 38 27.30 19.97 -69.86
CA THR A 38 28.55 19.35 -70.39
C THR A 38 29.35 18.37 -69.50
N ASP A 39 29.44 17.09 -69.88
CA ASP A 39 30.54 16.44 -70.66
C ASP A 39 31.85 16.36 -69.84
N ASP A 40 32.67 15.32 -69.77
CA ASP A 40 32.88 14.09 -70.52
C ASP A 40 33.85 13.19 -69.70
N GLU A 41 34.01 11.94 -70.16
CA GLU A 41 35.18 11.06 -70.05
C GLU A 41 35.63 10.38 -68.73
N ARG A 42 35.46 9.04 -68.76
CA ARG A 42 36.47 7.97 -68.60
C ARG A 42 37.61 8.14 -67.59
N GLY A 43 37.82 7.10 -66.80
CA GLY A 43 39.15 6.78 -66.27
C GLY A 43 39.11 5.73 -65.18
N GLY A 44 39.63 4.54 -65.48
CA GLY A 44 39.72 3.45 -64.53
C GLY A 44 40.78 3.63 -63.46
N ASP A 45 40.75 2.65 -62.57
CA ASP A 45 41.88 2.02 -61.89
C ASP A 45 42.13 2.30 -60.39
N SER A 46 42.62 1.23 -59.76
CA SER A 46 43.38 1.16 -58.50
C SER A 46 42.65 1.05 -57.14
N GLY A 47 42.63 -0.20 -56.64
CA GLY A 47 42.17 -0.63 -55.31
C GLY A 47 43.03 -0.20 -54.12
N PHE A 48 43.54 1.03 -54.10
CA PHE A 48 44.24 1.58 -52.92
C PHE A 48 43.29 2.44 -52.05
N SER A 49 42.28 3.08 -52.64
CA SER A 49 41.39 4.04 -51.97
C SER A 49 40.29 3.41 -51.10
N GLY A 50 39.91 2.15 -51.35
CA GLY A 50 38.89 1.42 -50.57
C GLY A 50 39.37 0.95 -49.20
N GLN A 51 40.66 0.65 -49.06
CA GLN A 51 41.26 0.15 -47.82
C GLN A 51 41.42 1.26 -46.79
N PHE A 52 41.82 2.47 -47.20
CA PHE A 52 41.86 3.65 -46.32
C PHE A 52 40.46 4.09 -45.87
N ARG A 53 39.45 3.96 -46.73
CA ARG A 53 38.06 4.29 -46.37
C ARG A 53 37.47 3.28 -45.37
N ARG A 54 37.76 1.99 -45.54
CA ARG A 54 37.40 0.91 -44.58
C ARG A 54 38.15 1.02 -43.25
N GLN A 55 39.42 1.41 -43.26
CA GLN A 55 40.19 1.67 -42.03
C GLN A 55 39.64 2.87 -41.27
N ARG A 56 39.26 3.95 -41.97
CA ARG A 56 38.63 5.12 -41.35
C ARG A 56 37.26 4.79 -40.74
N THR A 57 36.42 4.03 -41.43
CA THR A 57 35.15 3.57 -40.83
C THR A 57 35.35 2.60 -39.68
N ALA A 58 36.33 1.68 -39.74
CA ALA A 58 36.64 0.78 -38.63
C ALA A 58 37.13 1.53 -37.38
N LEU A 59 37.97 2.55 -37.54
CA LEU A 59 38.45 3.40 -36.44
C LEU A 59 37.32 4.26 -35.85
N LEU A 60 36.40 4.77 -36.68
CA LEU A 60 35.23 5.50 -36.19
C LEU A 60 34.28 4.58 -35.40
N VAL A 61 34.04 3.35 -35.88
CA VAL A 61 33.21 2.37 -35.17
C VAL A 61 33.84 1.98 -33.83
N LEU A 62 35.16 1.74 -33.78
CA LEU A 62 35.88 1.48 -32.53
C LEU A 62 35.83 2.69 -31.58
N GLY A 63 35.92 3.91 -32.09
CA GLY A 63 35.77 5.14 -31.31
C GLY A 63 34.36 5.27 -30.71
N VAL A 64 33.31 4.96 -31.47
CA VAL A 64 31.92 4.96 -30.98
C VAL A 64 31.71 3.87 -29.94
N ILE A 65 32.21 2.65 -30.17
CA ILE A 65 32.12 1.56 -29.19
C ILE A 65 32.88 1.94 -27.91
N GLY A 66 34.08 2.51 -28.03
CA GLY A 66 34.85 3.00 -26.89
C GLY A 66 34.11 4.07 -26.10
N ALA A 67 33.47 5.02 -26.79
CA ALA A 67 32.65 6.06 -26.15
C ALA A 67 31.39 5.49 -25.49
N MET A 68 30.75 4.47 -26.08
CA MET A 68 29.60 3.78 -25.49
C MET A 68 29.99 2.96 -24.26
N VAL A 69 31.12 2.23 -24.31
CA VAL A 69 31.64 1.48 -23.16
C VAL A 69 32.06 2.43 -22.04
N LEU A 70 32.70 3.55 -22.37
CA LEU A 70 33.06 4.57 -21.40
C LEU A 70 31.83 5.26 -20.81
N GLY A 71 30.84 5.61 -21.64
CA GLY A 71 29.56 6.16 -21.19
C GLY A 71 28.77 5.18 -20.33
N PHE A 72 28.82 3.89 -20.65
CA PHE A 72 28.23 2.81 -19.83
C PHE A 72 28.98 2.65 -18.51
N ALA A 73 30.32 2.64 -18.53
CA ALA A 73 31.14 2.55 -17.32
C ALA A 73 30.93 3.77 -16.41
N ILE A 74 30.90 4.99 -16.97
CA ILE A 74 30.56 6.22 -16.25
C ILE A 74 29.12 6.15 -15.73
N GLY A 75 28.16 5.66 -16.52
CA GLY A 75 26.77 5.50 -16.11
C GLY A 75 26.59 4.46 -14.99
N VAL A 76 27.41 3.41 -14.95
CA VAL A 76 27.43 2.40 -13.88
C VAL A 76 28.13 2.96 -12.63
N LEU A 77 29.22 3.71 -12.79
CA LEU A 77 29.96 4.33 -11.69
C LEU A 77 29.23 5.56 -11.10
N ALA A 78 28.51 6.33 -11.90
CA ALA A 78 27.65 7.43 -11.45
C ALA A 78 26.33 6.94 -10.83
N ARG A 79 26.00 5.65 -11.02
CA ARG A 79 24.93 4.94 -10.28
C ARG A 79 25.42 4.35 -8.97
N GLN A 80 26.70 4.50 -8.60
CA GLN A 80 27.07 4.27 -7.21
C GLN A 80 26.26 5.24 -6.35
N PRO A 81 25.46 4.75 -5.39
CA PRO A 81 24.72 5.63 -4.51
C PRO A 81 25.76 6.48 -3.78
N LEU A 82 25.82 7.77 -4.11
CA LEU A 82 26.37 8.76 -3.21
C LEU A 82 25.36 8.80 -2.06
N ASP A 83 25.67 8.07 -0.99
CA ASP A 83 24.89 8.04 0.25
C ASP A 83 24.48 9.47 0.61
N GLY A 84 23.19 9.81 0.51
CA GLY A 84 22.82 11.22 0.69
C GLY A 84 21.37 11.64 0.54
N ASP A 85 20.42 10.76 0.25
CA ASP A 85 19.00 11.10 0.46
C ASP A 85 18.16 9.83 0.67
N SER A 86 18.51 9.08 1.71
CA SER A 86 17.49 8.31 2.40
C SER A 86 16.69 9.33 3.19
N GLY A 87 15.36 9.37 3.05
CA GLY A 87 14.52 10.19 3.94
C GLY A 87 14.87 9.96 5.42
N PRO A 88 14.37 10.79 6.35
CA PRO A 88 14.70 10.66 7.76
C PRO A 88 14.63 9.19 8.20
N SER A 89 15.68 8.72 8.87
CA SER A 89 15.72 7.36 9.40
C SER A 89 14.50 7.13 10.28
N PRO A 90 13.85 5.96 10.22
CA PRO A 90 12.64 5.73 10.99
C PRO A 90 12.91 5.89 12.49
N SER A 91 11.99 6.52 13.20
CA SER A 91 12.06 6.62 14.65
C SER A 91 11.69 5.29 15.33
N ALA A 92 11.90 5.21 16.65
CA ALA A 92 11.42 4.09 17.44
C ALA A 92 9.89 3.91 17.33
N VAL A 93 9.15 5.02 17.19
CA VAL A 93 7.69 5.01 16.98
C VAL A 93 7.35 4.41 15.61
N ASP A 94 8.07 4.79 14.55
CA ASP A 94 7.84 4.27 13.20
C ASP A 94 8.01 2.73 13.16
N ILE A 95 9.10 2.24 13.75
CA ILE A 95 9.42 0.80 13.79
C ILE A 95 8.45 0.06 14.70
N GLY A 96 8.28 0.52 15.94
CA GLY A 96 7.48 -0.16 16.96
C GLY A 96 5.99 -0.22 16.59
N PHE A 97 5.43 0.90 16.11
CA PHE A 97 4.06 0.89 15.59
C PHE A 97 3.89 -0.10 14.44
N SER A 98 4.82 -0.09 13.48
CA SER A 98 4.73 -0.98 12.31
C SER A 98 4.83 -2.46 12.71
N GLN A 99 5.64 -2.81 13.71
CA GLN A 99 5.74 -4.17 14.23
C GLN A 99 4.46 -4.60 14.94
N ASP A 100 4.03 -3.80 15.91
CA ASP A 100 2.93 -4.16 16.80
C ASP A 100 1.59 -4.11 16.08
N MET A 101 1.33 -3.05 15.30
CA MET A 101 0.09 -2.92 14.55
C MET A 101 0.00 -3.95 13.41
N SER A 102 1.12 -4.40 12.84
CA SER A 102 1.11 -5.55 11.90
C SER A 102 0.63 -6.83 12.59
N ALA A 103 1.10 -7.09 13.81
CA ALA A 103 0.69 -8.28 14.57
C ALA A 103 -0.78 -8.18 15.01
N HIS A 104 -1.21 -6.99 15.44
CA HIS A 104 -2.59 -6.68 15.81
C HIS A 104 -3.53 -6.90 14.62
N HIS A 105 -3.24 -6.28 13.48
CA HIS A 105 -4.05 -6.43 12.26
C HIS A 105 -4.07 -7.84 11.69
N ALA A 106 -3.00 -8.62 11.85
CA ALA A 106 -3.01 -10.02 11.42
C ALA A 106 -4.09 -10.86 12.13
N GLN A 107 -4.38 -10.56 13.41
CA GLN A 107 -5.47 -11.24 14.13
C GLN A 107 -6.85 -10.78 13.64
N ALA A 108 -7.03 -9.50 13.33
CA ALA A 108 -8.27 -9.03 12.70
C ALA A 108 -8.54 -9.73 11.35
N VAL A 109 -7.51 -9.89 10.52
CA VAL A 109 -7.60 -10.65 9.26
C VAL A 109 -8.02 -12.10 9.51
N GLU A 110 -7.46 -12.76 10.52
CA GLU A 110 -7.86 -14.12 10.90
C GLU A 110 -9.35 -14.19 11.29
N MET A 111 -9.79 -13.33 12.22
CA MET A 111 -11.19 -13.30 12.69
C MET A 111 -12.16 -12.99 11.56
N ALA A 112 -11.82 -12.04 10.69
CA ALA A 112 -12.62 -11.69 9.52
C ALA A 112 -12.71 -12.84 8.50
N GLY A 113 -11.61 -13.57 8.29
CA GLY A 113 -11.60 -14.78 7.47
C GLY A 113 -12.56 -15.86 7.98
N VAL A 114 -12.62 -16.06 9.30
CA VAL A 114 -13.57 -16.99 9.92
C VAL A 114 -15.01 -16.54 9.67
N ALA A 115 -15.32 -15.26 9.90
CA ALA A 115 -16.66 -14.72 9.69
C ALA A 115 -17.12 -14.83 8.21
N LEU A 116 -16.22 -14.59 7.25
CA LEU A 116 -16.52 -14.74 5.81
C LEU A 116 -16.86 -16.17 5.40
N ILE A 117 -16.30 -17.17 6.07
CA ILE A 117 -16.57 -18.57 5.77
C ILE A 117 -17.85 -19.04 6.48
N ARG A 118 -18.04 -18.63 7.73
CA ARG A 118 -19.07 -19.21 8.62
C ARG A 118 -20.38 -18.44 8.66
N SER A 119 -20.36 -17.12 8.46
CA SER A 119 -21.56 -16.29 8.52
C SER A 119 -22.39 -16.43 7.25
N THR A 120 -23.71 -16.51 7.42
CA THR A 120 -24.71 -16.38 6.36
C THR A 120 -25.34 -14.98 6.30
N ASP A 121 -25.06 -14.14 7.28
CA ASP A 121 -25.57 -12.76 7.37
C ASP A 121 -24.79 -11.84 6.41
N GLN A 122 -25.50 -11.20 5.48
CA GLN A 122 -24.85 -10.41 4.43
C GLN A 122 -24.15 -9.17 4.97
N ASP A 123 -24.64 -8.56 6.05
CA ASP A 123 -24.04 -7.36 6.60
C ASP A 123 -22.76 -7.70 7.37
N VAL A 124 -22.77 -8.80 8.13
CA VAL A 124 -21.57 -9.30 8.82
C VAL A 124 -20.50 -9.70 7.82
N ARG A 125 -20.88 -10.39 6.74
CA ARG A 125 -19.95 -10.78 5.67
C ARG A 125 -19.33 -9.58 4.95
N ARG A 126 -20.12 -8.52 4.68
CA ARG A 126 -19.60 -7.29 4.05
C ARG A 126 -18.58 -6.61 4.96
N LEU A 127 -18.93 -6.41 6.23
CA LEU A 127 -18.01 -5.85 7.22
C LEU A 127 -16.72 -6.68 7.32
N ALA A 128 -16.84 -8.00 7.40
CA ALA A 128 -15.68 -8.89 7.46
C ALA A 128 -14.80 -8.79 6.20
N TYR A 129 -15.40 -8.68 5.01
CA TYR A 129 -14.66 -8.46 3.77
C TYR A 129 -13.90 -7.14 3.77
N ASP A 130 -14.54 -6.06 4.18
CA ASP A 130 -13.95 -4.72 4.21
C ASP A 130 -12.78 -4.66 5.21
N ILE A 131 -12.96 -5.21 6.42
CA ILE A 131 -11.90 -5.33 7.43
C ILE A 131 -10.74 -6.18 6.90
N LEU A 132 -11.02 -7.37 6.35
CA LEU A 132 -9.99 -8.27 5.86
C LEU A 132 -9.14 -7.58 4.79
N THR A 133 -9.78 -6.99 3.78
CA THR A 133 -9.07 -6.38 2.65
C THR A 133 -8.27 -5.15 3.08
N THR A 134 -8.86 -4.29 3.91
CA THR A 134 -8.21 -3.07 4.40
C THR A 134 -7.04 -3.40 5.31
N GLN A 135 -7.24 -4.24 6.32
CA GLN A 135 -6.19 -4.54 7.29
C GLN A 135 -5.08 -5.41 6.68
N GLN A 136 -5.39 -6.31 5.73
CA GLN A 136 -4.36 -7.05 5.00
C GLN A 136 -3.46 -6.14 4.16
N ASN A 137 -4.01 -5.10 3.52
CA ASN A 137 -3.22 -4.10 2.80
C ASN A 137 -2.30 -3.33 3.76
N GLN A 138 -2.83 -2.94 4.91
CA GLN A 138 -2.08 -2.19 5.93
C GLN A 138 -0.94 -3.02 6.53
N VAL A 139 -1.16 -4.31 6.81
CA VAL A 139 -0.10 -5.26 7.20
C VAL A 139 1.02 -5.28 6.15
N GLY A 140 0.67 -5.39 4.87
CA GLY A 140 1.66 -5.42 3.79
C GLY A 140 2.50 -4.13 3.70
N ARG A 141 1.88 -2.97 3.93
CA ARG A 141 2.59 -1.68 3.95
C ARG A 141 3.58 -1.59 5.11
N MET A 142 3.13 -1.91 6.32
CA MET A 142 3.97 -1.86 7.52
C MET A 142 5.13 -2.86 7.45
N GLN A 143 4.88 -4.09 6.99
CA GLN A 143 5.93 -5.09 6.76
C GLN A 143 6.92 -4.66 5.67
N GLY A 144 6.42 -4.03 4.60
CA GLY A 144 7.26 -3.48 3.54
C GLY A 144 8.17 -2.35 4.04
N TRP A 145 7.67 -1.48 4.91
CA TRP A 145 8.49 -0.45 5.55
C TRP A 145 9.56 -1.04 6.47
N LEU A 146 9.20 -2.02 7.31
CA LEU A 146 10.18 -2.71 8.16
C LEU A 146 11.30 -3.35 7.33
N GLN A 147 10.97 -3.98 6.19
CA GLN A 147 11.97 -4.51 5.27
C GLN A 147 12.85 -3.41 4.67
N LEU A 148 12.25 -2.30 4.22
CA LEU A 148 12.98 -1.16 3.65
C LEU A 148 13.96 -0.55 4.65
N TRP A 149 13.58 -0.51 5.93
CA TRP A 149 14.39 0.02 7.02
C TRP A 149 15.40 -0.99 7.60
N GLY A 150 15.40 -2.23 7.12
CA GLY A 150 16.23 -3.30 7.69
C GLY A 150 15.85 -3.68 9.13
N ALA A 151 14.62 -3.36 9.55
CA ALA A 151 14.10 -3.68 10.87
C ALA A 151 13.46 -5.08 10.91
N PRO A 152 13.49 -5.79 12.05
CA PRO A 152 12.83 -7.09 12.17
C PRO A 152 11.31 -6.93 12.09
N ALA A 153 10.62 -7.95 11.59
CA ALA A 153 9.16 -7.96 11.44
C ALA A 153 8.40 -7.94 12.79
N ARG A 154 9.06 -8.30 13.89
CA ARG A 154 8.52 -8.29 15.25
C ARG A 154 9.58 -7.78 16.23
N GLY A 155 9.14 -7.06 17.26
CA GLY A 155 9.98 -6.73 18.42
C GLY A 155 10.29 -7.98 19.27
N VAL A 156 11.37 -7.92 20.05
CA VAL A 156 11.80 -9.00 20.96
C VAL A 156 11.52 -8.70 22.43
N ASP A 157 11.23 -7.44 22.77
CA ASP A 157 11.11 -6.95 24.15
C ASP A 157 9.65 -6.75 24.59
N GLY A 158 8.71 -7.48 24.00
CA GLY A 158 7.26 -7.30 24.21
C GLY A 158 6.65 -6.28 23.25
N TYR A 159 5.45 -5.79 23.58
CA TYR A 159 4.68 -4.85 22.75
C TYR A 159 4.61 -3.47 23.40
N MET A 160 4.39 -2.45 22.58
CA MET A 160 4.10 -1.06 22.98
C MET A 160 5.21 -0.35 23.76
N GLY A 161 6.42 -0.92 23.84
CA GLY A 161 7.58 -0.27 24.47
C GLY A 161 8.04 1.02 23.77
N TRP A 162 7.53 1.29 22.55
CA TRP A 162 7.76 2.50 21.78
C TRP A 162 6.79 3.64 22.14
N MET A 163 5.75 3.37 22.93
CA MET A 163 4.78 4.38 23.37
C MET A 163 5.22 5.02 24.69
N THR A 164 6.36 5.71 24.68
CA THR A 164 6.88 6.41 25.87
C THR A 164 6.26 7.79 26.04
N GLU A 165 6.03 8.27 27.28
CA GLU A 165 5.63 9.65 27.50
C GLU A 165 6.74 10.62 27.04
N HIS A 166 6.56 11.26 25.88
CA HIS A 166 7.35 12.42 25.51
C HIS A 166 6.83 13.65 26.28
N GLY A 167 7.17 13.78 27.56
CA GLY A 167 6.70 14.95 28.33
C GLY A 167 7.13 15.15 29.77
N SER A 168 7.86 14.23 30.42
CA SER A 168 8.32 14.45 31.80
C SER A 168 9.78 14.09 31.94
N GLY A 169 10.66 15.10 31.86
CA GLY A 169 11.99 14.96 32.42
C GLY A 169 11.87 14.92 33.93
N HIS A 170 11.83 13.73 34.54
CA HIS A 170 11.87 13.58 36.00
C HIS A 170 12.98 12.62 36.41
N ASP A 171 13.91 13.23 37.14
CA ASP A 171 14.97 12.60 37.90
C ASP A 171 14.46 11.49 38.83
N HIS A 172 15.33 10.52 39.11
CA HIS A 172 15.12 9.50 40.12
C HIS A 172 15.01 10.13 41.53
N SER A 173 13.79 10.38 42.01
CA SER A 173 13.52 10.44 43.45
C SER A 173 12.08 10.03 43.77
N GLY A 174 11.96 9.05 44.66
CA GLY A 174 10.76 8.27 44.90
C GLY A 174 9.53 9.02 45.42
N GLY A 175 8.40 8.32 45.32
CA GLY A 175 7.15 8.71 45.96
C GLY A 175 6.05 7.69 45.68
N HIS A 176 5.70 6.88 46.67
CA HIS A 176 4.52 6.02 46.62
C HIS A 176 3.25 6.87 46.58
N GLY A 177 2.52 6.82 45.47
CA GLY A 177 1.19 7.39 45.33
C GLY A 177 0.23 6.36 44.76
N ALA A 178 -0.75 5.94 45.56
CA ALA A 178 -1.85 5.09 45.10
C ALA A 178 -2.83 5.96 44.27
N GLY A 179 -2.77 5.82 42.95
CA GLY A 179 -3.68 6.45 41.99
C GLY A 179 -4.10 5.42 40.95
N SER A 180 -5.41 5.28 40.75
CA SER A 180 -6.03 4.30 39.87
C SER A 180 -5.76 4.55 38.38
N GLY A 181 -5.05 3.62 37.75
CA GLY A 181 -5.24 3.17 36.37
C GLY A 181 -4.85 4.15 35.27
N HIS A 182 -3.57 4.13 34.87
CA HIS A 182 -3.08 4.09 33.48
C HIS A 182 -1.55 3.93 33.50
N ASP A 183 -1.05 2.92 34.22
CA ASP A 183 0.39 2.66 34.34
C ASP A 183 0.80 1.68 33.25
N SER A 184 1.10 2.18 32.04
CA SER A 184 1.82 1.39 31.03
C SER A 184 3.23 1.97 30.87
N GLU A 185 4.01 1.94 31.95
CA GLU A 185 5.41 2.44 31.99
C GLU A 185 6.43 1.47 31.33
N GLY A 186 6.00 0.62 30.40
CA GLY A 186 6.91 -0.29 29.71
C GLY A 186 6.22 -1.30 28.80
N PRO A 187 7.01 -2.19 28.16
CA PRO A 187 6.46 -3.18 27.25
C PRO A 187 5.45 -4.10 27.93
N VAL A 188 4.35 -4.35 27.24
CA VAL A 188 3.28 -5.27 27.68
C VAL A 188 3.45 -6.64 27.02
N ARG A 189 2.96 -7.69 27.69
CA ARG A 189 2.99 -9.06 27.14
C ARG A 189 1.97 -9.30 26.04
N GLU A 190 0.84 -8.61 26.12
CA GLU A 190 -0.28 -8.72 25.18
C GLU A 190 -0.75 -7.32 24.82
N MET A 191 -1.07 -7.10 23.54
CA MET A 191 -1.61 -5.82 23.10
C MET A 191 -3.08 -5.71 23.52
N PRO A 192 -3.56 -4.50 23.88
CA PRO A 192 -4.95 -4.27 24.25
C PRO A 192 -5.91 -4.73 23.15
N GLY A 193 -7.03 -5.32 23.57
CA GLY A 193 -8.14 -5.69 22.70
C GLY A 193 -7.96 -7.00 21.92
N MET A 194 -6.78 -7.60 21.93
CA MET A 194 -6.52 -8.89 21.27
C MET A 194 -7.47 -9.98 21.79
N ALA A 195 -7.97 -10.81 20.89
CA ALA A 195 -8.68 -12.04 21.22
C ALA A 195 -7.70 -13.09 21.75
N THR A 196 -8.10 -13.79 22.80
CA THR A 196 -7.31 -14.89 23.36
C THR A 196 -7.36 -16.12 22.45
N PRO A 197 -6.43 -17.08 22.60
CA PRO A 197 -6.49 -18.36 21.88
C PRO A 197 -7.82 -19.10 22.07
N GLU A 198 -8.39 -19.04 23.27
CA GLU A 198 -9.69 -19.65 23.60
C GLU A 198 -10.83 -18.96 22.87
N GLU A 199 -10.84 -17.62 22.81
CA GLU A 199 -11.84 -16.85 22.08
C GLU A 199 -11.75 -17.08 20.56
N LEU A 200 -10.54 -17.13 19.99
CA LEU A 200 -10.34 -17.50 18.57
C LEU A 200 -10.82 -18.92 18.28
N SER A 201 -10.60 -19.86 19.23
CA SER A 201 -11.12 -21.22 19.12
C SER A 201 -12.65 -21.25 19.18
N ALA A 202 -13.25 -20.48 20.07
CA ALA A 202 -14.70 -20.34 20.18
C ALA A 202 -15.30 -19.73 18.91
N LEU A 203 -14.69 -18.69 18.35
CA LEU A 203 -15.11 -18.05 17.09
C LEU A 203 -15.10 -19.04 15.93
N ARG A 204 -14.06 -19.88 15.82
CA ARG A 204 -13.96 -20.91 14.78
C ARG A 204 -15.03 -22.01 14.88
N GLN A 205 -15.57 -22.23 16.08
CA GLN A 205 -16.57 -23.25 16.35
C GLN A 205 -18.00 -22.71 16.33
N ALA A 206 -18.20 -21.43 16.61
CA ALA A 206 -19.51 -20.82 16.68
C ALA A 206 -20.25 -20.87 15.33
N GLU A 207 -21.59 -20.92 15.38
CA GLU A 207 -22.46 -21.05 14.22
C GLU A 207 -23.65 -20.08 14.31
N GLY A 208 -24.17 -19.72 13.13
CA GLY A 208 -25.32 -18.83 13.00
C GLY A 208 -25.12 -17.50 13.73
N VAL A 209 -26.22 -16.97 14.29
CA VAL A 209 -26.24 -15.66 14.95
C VAL A 209 -25.27 -15.58 16.13
N ALA A 210 -25.03 -16.68 16.84
CA ALA A 210 -24.07 -16.69 17.94
C ALA A 210 -22.63 -16.45 17.44
N GLY A 211 -22.27 -17.01 16.28
CA GLY A 211 -20.99 -16.75 15.62
C GLY A 211 -20.85 -15.30 15.15
N ASP A 212 -21.93 -14.74 14.59
CA ASP A 212 -21.96 -13.33 14.16
C ASP A 212 -21.76 -12.38 15.35
N VAL A 213 -22.47 -12.61 16.46
CA VAL A 213 -22.34 -11.81 17.68
C VAL A 213 -20.93 -11.91 18.24
N LEU A 214 -20.35 -13.11 18.32
CA LEU A 214 -19.00 -13.30 18.84
C LEU A 214 -17.95 -12.60 17.97
N PHE A 215 -18.08 -12.67 16.63
CA PHE A 215 -17.22 -11.93 15.71
C PHE A 215 -17.27 -10.42 15.98
N LEU A 216 -18.48 -9.85 16.01
CA LEU A 216 -18.68 -8.41 16.23
C LEU A 216 -18.15 -7.97 17.60
N GLN A 217 -18.35 -8.78 18.64
CA GLN A 217 -17.85 -8.53 19.98
C GLN A 217 -16.31 -8.48 20.03
N LEU A 218 -15.66 -9.50 19.48
CA LEU A 218 -14.20 -9.59 19.47
C LEU A 218 -13.59 -8.49 18.60
N MET A 219 -14.15 -8.26 17.41
CA MET A 219 -13.65 -7.24 16.49
C MET A 219 -13.84 -5.81 17.04
N LEU A 220 -14.96 -5.54 17.73
CA LEU A 220 -15.16 -4.26 18.39
C LEU A 220 -14.13 -4.02 19.50
N ARG A 221 -13.91 -5.01 20.37
CA ARG A 221 -12.90 -4.92 21.42
C ARG A 221 -11.49 -4.75 20.84
N HIS A 222 -11.20 -5.47 19.76
CA HIS A 222 -9.95 -5.39 19.04
C HIS A 222 -9.69 -3.97 18.50
N HIS A 223 -10.65 -3.38 17.80
CA HIS A 223 -10.56 -1.99 17.33
C HIS A 223 -10.35 -1.00 18.47
N GLN A 224 -11.11 -1.13 19.55
CA GLN A 224 -10.98 -0.26 20.72
C GLN A 224 -9.58 -0.34 21.35
N GLY A 225 -8.99 -1.53 21.39
CA GLY A 225 -7.62 -1.73 21.87
C GLY A 225 -6.53 -1.17 20.93
N GLY A 226 -6.80 -1.12 19.62
CA GLY A 226 -5.89 -0.56 18.63
C GLY A 226 -5.87 0.98 18.58
N LEU A 227 -6.98 1.64 18.92
CA LEU A 227 -7.12 3.10 18.81
C LEU A 227 -6.01 3.90 19.54
N PRO A 228 -5.63 3.59 20.80
CA PRO A 228 -4.54 4.31 21.47
C PRO A 228 -3.20 4.20 20.74
N MET A 229 -2.87 3.01 20.21
CA MET A 229 -1.63 2.80 19.43
C MET A 229 -1.64 3.64 18.16
N ILE A 230 -2.78 3.64 17.46
CA ILE A 230 -2.97 4.39 16.22
C ILE A 230 -2.85 5.89 16.46
N GLN A 231 -3.52 6.41 17.49
CA GLN A 231 -3.51 7.84 17.83
C GLN A 231 -2.12 8.32 18.24
N TYR A 232 -1.38 7.49 18.98
CA TYR A 232 0.00 7.80 19.34
C TYR A 232 0.88 7.86 18.09
N ALA A 233 0.82 6.86 17.21
CA ALA A 233 1.62 6.87 15.98
C ALA A 233 1.24 8.02 15.03
N ALA A 234 -0.04 8.36 14.92
CA ALA A 234 -0.50 9.51 14.13
C ALA A 234 0.11 10.83 14.63
N THR A 235 0.41 10.92 15.92
CA THR A 235 0.96 12.11 16.57
C THR A 235 2.49 12.14 16.54
N TYR A 236 3.14 11.02 16.87
CA TYR A 236 4.57 10.97 17.23
C TYR A 236 5.48 10.24 16.23
N ALA A 237 4.92 9.56 15.22
CA ALA A 237 5.76 8.94 14.18
C ALA A 237 6.52 10.03 13.40
N GLU A 238 7.80 9.82 13.08
CA GLU A 238 8.60 10.80 12.32
C GLU A 238 8.38 10.65 10.81
N THR A 239 8.10 9.43 10.35
CA THR A 239 7.82 9.16 8.96
C THR A 239 6.41 9.62 8.59
N ALA A 240 6.29 10.56 7.66
CA ALA A 240 5.00 11.10 7.22
C ALA A 240 4.03 10.02 6.71
N ALA A 241 4.55 9.02 5.99
CA ALA A 241 3.75 7.89 5.51
C ALA A 241 3.13 7.05 6.65
N VAL A 242 3.84 6.91 7.77
CA VAL A 242 3.34 6.22 8.97
C VAL A 242 2.23 7.04 9.62
N ARG A 243 2.45 8.35 9.85
CA ARG A 243 1.41 9.24 10.39
C ARG A 243 0.14 9.25 9.54
N THR A 244 0.28 9.33 8.21
CA THR A 244 -0.86 9.29 7.30
C THR A 244 -1.60 7.96 7.36
N LEU A 245 -0.88 6.83 7.43
CA LEU A 245 -1.52 5.53 7.59
C LEU A 245 -2.29 5.44 8.91
N ALA A 246 -1.66 5.83 10.01
CA ALA A 246 -2.29 5.83 11.33
C ALA A 246 -3.53 6.74 11.37
N GLY A 247 -3.46 7.96 10.83
CA GLY A 247 -4.63 8.85 10.74
C GLY A 247 -5.80 8.24 9.95
N ASN A 248 -5.52 7.53 8.86
CA ASN A 248 -6.56 6.83 8.09
C ASN A 248 -7.15 5.62 8.86
N MET A 249 -6.31 4.89 9.62
CA MET A 249 -6.75 3.81 10.48
C MET A 249 -7.67 4.33 11.60
N ASP A 250 -7.34 5.45 12.22
CA ASP A 250 -8.15 6.04 13.31
C ASP A 250 -9.58 6.37 12.82
N GLN A 251 -9.69 7.00 11.66
CA GLN A 251 -10.99 7.32 11.06
C GLN A 251 -11.78 6.06 10.70
N THR A 252 -11.11 5.08 10.07
CA THR A 252 -11.75 3.84 9.62
C THR A 252 -12.24 3.01 10.82
N GLN A 253 -11.38 2.80 11.82
CA GLN A 253 -11.71 1.98 12.98
C GLN A 253 -12.78 2.60 13.88
N GLN A 254 -12.85 3.95 13.96
CA GLN A 254 -13.96 4.60 14.64
C GLN A 254 -15.30 4.35 13.93
N GLY A 255 -15.34 4.47 12.60
CA GLY A 255 -16.54 4.17 11.81
C GLY A 255 -16.98 2.70 11.94
N GLU A 256 -16.04 1.77 11.82
CA GLU A 256 -16.29 0.34 11.98
C GLU A 256 -16.76 0.00 13.40
N SER A 257 -16.18 0.62 14.44
CA SER A 257 -16.62 0.43 15.83
C SER A 257 -18.06 0.88 16.06
N GLN A 258 -18.46 2.01 15.47
CA GLN A 258 -19.85 2.50 15.54
C GLN A 258 -20.81 1.54 14.82
N LEU A 259 -20.42 1.07 13.62
CA LEU A 259 -21.21 0.10 12.87
C LEU A 259 -21.39 -1.21 13.65
N MET A 260 -20.30 -1.79 14.18
CA MET A 260 -20.35 -3.01 14.99
C MET A 260 -21.23 -2.85 16.23
N THR A 261 -21.16 -1.69 16.90
CA THR A 261 -22.04 -1.38 18.03
C THR A 261 -23.52 -1.43 17.63
N GLY A 262 -23.87 -0.82 16.49
CA GLY A 262 -25.23 -0.88 15.96
C GLY A 262 -25.66 -2.31 15.59
N MET A 263 -24.75 -3.08 14.97
CA MET A 263 -25.02 -4.47 14.58
C MET A 263 -25.20 -5.40 15.79
N LEU A 264 -24.48 -5.16 16.88
CA LEU A 264 -24.65 -5.87 18.16
C LEU A 264 -26.00 -5.52 18.80
N ALA A 265 -26.34 -4.23 18.86
CA ALA A 265 -27.62 -3.79 19.41
C ALA A 265 -28.83 -4.38 18.64
N ALA A 266 -28.76 -4.41 17.31
CA ALA A 266 -29.77 -5.03 16.46
C ALA A 266 -29.96 -6.54 16.71
N ARG A 267 -28.93 -7.20 17.27
CA ARG A 267 -28.94 -8.62 17.67
C ARG A 267 -29.21 -8.83 19.15
N GLY A 268 -29.52 -7.77 19.91
CA GLY A 268 -29.75 -7.84 21.36
C GLY A 268 -28.51 -8.21 22.16
N ALA A 269 -27.31 -7.99 21.61
CA ALA A 269 -26.03 -8.30 22.23
C ALA A 269 -25.32 -7.04 22.72
N ALA A 270 -24.52 -7.18 23.78
CA ALA A 270 -23.69 -6.11 24.33
C ALA A 270 -22.21 -6.28 23.91
N PRO A 271 -21.43 -5.19 23.85
CA PRO A 271 -19.98 -5.25 23.70
C PRO A 271 -19.28 -6.05 24.82
N LEU A 272 -18.12 -6.62 24.52
CA LEU A 272 -17.21 -7.15 25.54
C LEU A 272 -16.44 -6.01 26.23
N PRO A 273 -16.04 -6.17 27.50
CA PRO A 273 -15.11 -5.24 28.14
C PRO A 273 -13.73 -5.33 27.48
N LEU A 274 -12.95 -4.25 27.53
CA LEU A 274 -11.51 -4.28 27.20
C LEU A 274 -10.77 -5.20 28.19
N ASN A 275 -9.80 -5.95 27.68
CA ASN A 275 -8.86 -6.76 28.46
C ASN A 275 -7.57 -6.01 28.76
#